data_AF-A0A2V5NWD0-F1
#
_entry.id   AF-A0A2V5NWD0-F1
#
_cell.length_a   1.000
_cell.length_b   1.000
_cell.length_c   1.000
_cell.angle_alpha   90.00
_cell.angle_beta   90.00
_cell.angle_gamma   90.00
#
_symmetry.space_group_name_H-M   'P 1'
#
loop_
_entity.id
_entity.type
_entity.pdbx_description
1 polymer ?
#
loop_
_entity_poly.entity_id
_entity_poly.type
_entity_poly.pdbx_seq_one_letter_code
_entity_poly.pdbx_strand_id
1 'polypeptide(L)'
;MPFEKFDLENLNKERRKAIAKSIRTIGVEELKKLGEELFRYADDPWRGTFFRFIAENAGATFHHAITSDGVNILYCRDKDKGMWFLPGSGMGPLQATGRKVMKEMIAGAH
;
A
#
# COMPACT_ATOMS: atom_id res chain seq x y z
N MET A 1 20.03 11.16 2.39
CA MET A 1 18.73 11.70 1.95
C MET A 1 17.72 11.48 3.06
N PRO A 2 17.07 12.51 3.62
CA PRO A 2 15.96 12.27 4.53
C PRO A 2 14.81 11.76 3.66
N PHE A 3 14.50 10.47 3.78
CA PHE A 3 13.37 9.87 3.08
C PHE A 3 12.12 10.67 3.42
N GLU A 4 11.42 11.18 2.41
CA GLU A 4 10.10 11.78 2.60
C GLU A 4 9.23 10.76 3.31
N LYS A 5 8.99 10.99 4.60
CA LYS A 5 7.97 10.26 5.34
C LYS A 5 6.66 10.62 4.64
N PHE A 6 6.04 9.65 3.97
CA PHE A 6 4.66 9.84 3.56
C PHE A 6 3.84 10.12 4.82
N ASP A 7 3.45 11.38 4.98
CA ASP A 7 2.72 11.83 6.17
C ASP A 7 1.29 11.32 6.10
N LEU A 8 1.11 10.11 6.63
CA LEU A 8 -0.18 9.44 6.77
C LEU A 8 -1.03 10.09 7.87
N GLU A 9 -0.44 10.90 8.75
CA GLU A 9 -1.18 11.57 9.82
C GLU A 9 -2.11 12.64 9.23
N ASN A 10 -1.73 13.24 8.10
CA ASN A 10 -2.53 14.19 7.33
C ASN A 10 -2.94 13.67 5.95
N LEU A 11 -3.55 12.48 5.87
CA LEU A 11 -4.32 12.08 4.70
C LEU A 11 -5.45 13.10 4.45
N ASN A 12 -5.20 14.05 3.55
CA ASN A 12 -6.16 15.08 3.16
C ASN A 12 -7.45 14.46 2.58
N LYS A 13 -8.53 15.23 2.51
CA LYS A 13 -9.84 14.75 2.03
C LYS A 13 -9.75 14.16 0.61
N GLU A 14 -8.88 14.70 -0.24
CA GLU A 14 -8.71 14.25 -1.62
C GLU A 14 -8.06 12.87 -1.72
N ARG A 15 -6.97 12.64 -0.96
CA ARG A 15 -6.30 11.34 -0.87
C ARG A 15 -7.26 10.30 -0.31
N ARG A 16 -8.04 10.61 0.73
CA ARG A 16 -9.06 9.68 1.26
C ARG A 16 -10.12 9.34 0.23
N LYS A 17 -10.59 10.33 -0.55
CA LYS A 17 -11.56 10.11 -1.63
C LYS A 17 -10.97 9.25 -2.76
N ALA A 18 -9.69 9.44 -3.09
CA ALA A 18 -8.99 8.61 -4.08
C ALA A 18 -8.82 7.17 -3.60
N ILE A 19 -8.45 6.97 -2.32
CA ILE A 19 -8.40 5.65 -1.68
C ILE A 19 -9.78 5.00 -1.75
N ALA A 20 -10.84 5.68 -1.28
CA ALA A 20 -12.20 5.11 -1.29
C ALA A 20 -12.67 4.70 -2.69
N LYS A 21 -12.25 5.43 -3.74
CA LYS A 21 -12.59 5.10 -5.14
C LYS A 21 -11.77 3.96 -5.73
N SER A 22 -10.55 3.76 -5.25
CA SER A 22 -9.59 2.80 -5.82
C SER A 22 -9.40 1.54 -4.98
N ILE A 23 -9.82 1.59 -3.71
CA ILE A 23 -9.62 0.49 -2.77
C ILE A 23 -10.34 -0.75 -3.26
N ARG A 24 -9.57 -1.81 -3.47
CA ARG A 24 -10.07 -3.10 -3.92
C ARG A 24 -9.31 -4.22 -3.26
N THR A 25 -9.97 -5.37 -3.11
CA THR A 25 -9.29 -6.62 -2.77
C THR A 25 -8.40 -7.03 -3.93
N ILE A 26 -7.16 -7.41 -3.63
CA ILE A 26 -6.17 -7.82 -4.61
C ILE A 26 -5.56 -9.15 -4.18
N GLY A 27 -5.42 -10.07 -5.14
CA GLY A 27 -4.81 -11.38 -4.90
C GLY A 27 -3.28 -11.30 -4.85
N VAL A 28 -2.65 -12.32 -4.26
CA VAL A 28 -1.18 -12.43 -4.20
C VAL A 28 -0.54 -12.47 -5.59
N GLU A 29 -1.16 -13.17 -6.55
CA GLU A 29 -0.64 -13.23 -7.93
C GLU A 29 -0.70 -11.88 -8.64
N GLU A 30 -1.80 -11.14 -8.47
CA GLU A 30 -1.95 -9.81 -9.04
C GLU A 30 -1.01 -8.80 -8.39
N LEU A 31 -0.79 -8.90 -7.08
CA LEU A 31 0.22 -8.12 -6.37
C LEU A 31 1.64 -8.41 -6.87
N LYS A 32 1.95 -9.67 -7.19
CA LYS A 32 3.26 -10.02 -7.75
C LYS A 32 3.46 -9.35 -9.11
N LYS A 33 2.46 -9.42 -10.00
CA LYS A 33 2.49 -8.73 -11.30
C LYS A 33 2.64 -7.22 -11.13
N LEU A 34 1.87 -6.62 -10.23
CA LEU A 34 2.00 -5.20 -9.89
C LEU A 34 3.42 -4.88 -9.42
N GLY A 35 4.00 -5.69 -8.52
CA GLY A 35 5.39 -5.52 -8.08
C GLY A 35 6.41 -5.64 -9.22
N GLU A 36 6.20 -6.54 -10.18
CA GLU A 36 7.06 -6.66 -11.36
C GLU A 36 6.97 -5.44 -12.29
N GLU A 37 5.77 -4.86 -12.45
CA GLU A 37 5.56 -3.64 -13.23
C GLU A 37 6.18 -2.42 -12.57
N LEU A 38 6.07 -2.32 -11.24
CA LEU A 38 6.57 -1.20 -10.45
C LEU A 38 8.10 -1.24 -10.29
N PHE A 39 8.64 -2.42 -10.00
CA PHE A 39 10.07 -2.64 -9.74
C PHE A 39 10.71 -3.36 -10.92
N ARG A 40 10.72 -2.70 -12.09
CA ARG A 40 11.21 -3.27 -13.36
C ARG A 40 12.67 -3.74 -13.29
N TYR A 41 13.48 -3.09 -12.46
CA TYR A 41 14.89 -3.43 -12.30
C TYR A 41 15.13 -4.31 -11.07
N ALA A 42 16.03 -5.29 -11.20
CA ALA A 42 16.31 -6.27 -10.14
C ALA A 42 17.07 -5.67 -8.96
N ASP A 43 17.78 -4.57 -9.18
CA ASP A 43 18.55 -3.80 -8.20
C ASP A 43 17.70 -2.73 -7.48
N ASP A 44 16.39 -2.64 -7.77
CA ASP A 44 15.53 -1.73 -7.06
C ASP A 44 15.51 -2.10 -5.55
N PRO A 45 15.91 -1.16 -4.67
CA PRO A 45 16.09 -1.44 -3.25
C PRO A 45 14.80 -1.85 -2.54
N TRP A 46 13.65 -1.51 -3.13
CA TRP A 46 12.32 -1.75 -2.57
C TRP A 46 11.68 -3.04 -3.06
N ARG A 47 12.16 -3.58 -4.19
CA ARG A 47 11.68 -4.84 -4.79
C ARG A 47 11.69 -5.97 -3.76
N GLY A 48 12.84 -6.20 -3.13
CA GLY A 48 13.00 -7.27 -2.14
C GLY A 48 12.06 -7.11 -0.93
N THR A 49 11.89 -5.88 -0.46
CA THR A 49 11.00 -5.58 0.68
C THR A 49 9.53 -5.79 0.34
N PHE A 50 9.10 -5.40 -0.86
CA PHE A 50 7.73 -5.59 -1.33
C PHE A 50 7.37 -7.07 -1.47
N PHE A 51 8.20 -7.84 -2.18
CA PHE A 51 7.95 -9.28 -2.36
C PHE A 51 8.05 -10.06 -1.04
N ARG A 52 8.99 -9.68 -0.16
CA ARG A 52 9.07 -10.27 1.19
C ARG A 52 7.81 -10.01 1.99
N PHE A 53 7.28 -8.79 1.96
CA PHE A 53 6.03 -8.46 2.66
C PHE A 53 4.84 -9.30 2.15
N ILE A 54 4.73 -9.49 0.84
CA ILE A 54 3.68 -10.35 0.26
C ILE A 54 3.86 -11.80 0.72
N ALA A 55 5.09 -12.33 0.68
CA ALA A 55 5.38 -13.71 1.06
C ALA A 55 5.12 -13.97 2.55
N GLU A 56 5.53 -13.07 3.45
CA GLU A 56 5.29 -13.17 4.90
C GLU A 56 3.80 -13.10 5.27
N ASN A 57 2.99 -12.51 4.39
CA ASN A 57 1.56 -12.35 4.58
C ASN A 57 0.76 -13.16 3.54
N ALA A 58 1.36 -14.20 2.97
CA ALA A 58 0.69 -15.14 2.09
C ALA A 58 -0.51 -15.78 2.80
N GLY A 59 -1.66 -15.83 2.12
CA GLY A 59 -2.92 -16.32 2.67
C GLY A 59 -3.77 -15.27 3.38
N ALA A 60 -3.30 -14.03 3.53
CA ALA A 60 -4.10 -12.93 4.04
C ALA A 60 -4.85 -12.18 2.92
N THR A 61 -5.92 -11.50 3.30
CA THR A 61 -6.69 -10.62 2.43
C THR A 61 -5.98 -9.29 2.29
N PHE A 62 -5.44 -9.04 1.09
CA PHE A 62 -4.84 -7.76 0.75
C PHE A 62 -5.85 -6.83 0.10
N HIS A 63 -5.74 -5.57 0.48
CA HIS A 63 -6.41 -4.46 -0.17
C HIS A 63 -5.37 -3.51 -0.73
N HIS A 64 -5.55 -3.14 -1.99
CA HIS A 64 -4.73 -2.17 -2.67
C HIS A 64 -5.56 -0.94 -2.99
N ALA A 65 -4.97 0.23 -2.79
CA ALA A 65 -5.55 1.51 -3.12
C ALA A 65 -4.46 2.46 -3.62
N ILE A 66 -4.86 3.48 -4.36
CA ILE A 66 -3.96 4.51 -4.89
C ILE A 66 -4.49 5.87 -4.45
N THR A 67 -3.61 6.69 -3.89
CA THR A 67 -3.92 8.07 -3.51
C THR A 67 -3.90 8.99 -4.72
N SER A 68 -4.43 10.21 -4.59
CA SER A 68 -4.50 11.18 -5.69
C SER A 68 -3.13 11.61 -6.23
N ASP A 69 -2.08 11.46 -5.44
CA ASP A 69 -0.67 11.75 -5.76
C ASP A 69 0.13 10.50 -6.18
N GLY A 70 -0.55 9.38 -6.44
CA GLY A 70 0.09 8.16 -6.98
C GLY A 70 0.78 7.28 -5.94
N VAL A 71 0.61 7.55 -4.65
CA VAL A 71 1.07 6.64 -3.59
C VAL A 71 0.16 5.43 -3.54
N ASN A 72 0.78 4.28 -3.68
CA ASN A 72 0.09 3.02 -3.58
C ASN A 72 0.11 2.57 -2.12
N ILE A 73 -1.04 2.10 -1.65
CA ILE A 73 -1.22 1.58 -0.30
C ILE A 73 -1.59 0.11 -0.44
N LEU A 74 -0.79 -0.74 0.21
CA LEU A 74 -1.06 -2.15 0.37
C LEU A 74 -1.40 -2.43 1.83
N TYR A 75 -2.59 -2.93 2.10
CA TYR A 75 -3.07 -3.19 3.45
C TYR A 75 -3.59 -4.62 3.58
N CYS A 76 -3.03 -5.36 4.53
CA CYS A 76 -3.41 -6.70 4.90
C CYS A 76 -4.34 -6.62 6.13
N ARG A 77 -5.64 -6.81 5.91
CA ARG A 77 -6.67 -6.64 6.95
C ARG A 77 -6.50 -7.64 8.09
N ASP A 78 -6.24 -8.91 7.77
CA ASP A 78 -6.24 -10.01 8.75
C ASP A 78 -5.12 -9.90 9.79
N LYS A 79 -3.98 -9.34 9.38
CA LYS A 79 -2.79 -9.17 10.23
C LYS A 79 -2.60 -7.74 10.72
N ASP A 80 -3.52 -6.84 10.38
CA ASP A 80 -3.41 -5.38 10.60
C ASP A 80 -2.01 -4.82 10.25
N LYS A 81 -1.52 -5.21 9.07
CA LYS A 81 -0.22 -4.75 8.53
C LYS A 81 -0.44 -4.05 7.22
N GLY A 82 0.44 -3.13 6.87
CA GLY A 82 0.41 -2.52 5.56
C GLY A 82 1.73 -1.88 5.21
N MET A 83 1.84 -1.47 3.97
CA MET A 83 2.93 -0.65 3.46
C MET A 83 2.38 0.37 2.47
N TRP A 84 3.09 1.48 2.34
CA TRP A 84 2.90 2.42 1.26
C TRP A 84 4.14 2.38 0.37
N PHE A 85 3.96 2.67 -0.91
CA PHE A 85 5.06 2.85 -1.83
C PHE A 85 4.70 3.89 -2.90
N LEU A 86 5.69 4.70 -3.27
CA LEU A 86 5.63 5.68 -4.32
C LEU A 86 6.78 5.37 -5.29
N PRO A 87 6.48 4.92 -6.52
CA PRO A 87 7.50 4.55 -7.49
C PRO A 87 8.53 5.66 -7.71
N GLY A 88 9.82 5.32 -7.65
CA GLY A 88 10.93 6.27 -7.81
C GLY A 88 11.20 7.21 -6.63
N SER A 89 10.38 7.18 -5.57
CA SER A 89 10.55 8.05 -4.39
C SER A 89 10.84 7.25 -3.11
N GLY A 90 9.97 6.31 -2.74
CA GLY A 90 10.14 5.63 -1.46
C GLY A 90 9.08 4.58 -1.15
N MET A 91 9.37 3.77 -0.14
CA MET A 91 8.41 2.85 0.46
C MET A 91 8.57 2.83 1.98
N GLY A 92 7.53 2.39 2.68
CA GLY A 92 7.62 2.18 4.11
C GLY A 92 6.42 1.45 4.69
N PRO A 93 6.51 1.05 5.97
CA PRO A 93 5.38 0.46 6.67
C PRO A 93 4.25 1.48 6.81
N LEU A 94 3.02 1.00 6.69
CA LEU A 94 1.83 1.80 6.93
C LEU A 94 1.68 2.02 8.44
N GLN A 95 1.70 3.29 8.85
CA GLN A 95 1.59 3.70 10.25
C GLN A 95 0.18 3.43 10.81
N ALA A 96 0.02 3.50 12.13
CA ALA A 96 -1.24 3.20 12.81
C ALA A 96 -2.43 4.01 12.26
N THR A 97 -2.24 5.30 12.01
CA THR A 97 -3.27 6.18 11.42
C THR A 97 -3.67 5.73 10.02
N GLY A 98 -2.68 5.41 9.16
CA GLY A 98 -2.95 4.88 7.82
C GLY A 98 -3.71 3.56 7.86
N ARG A 99 -3.35 2.64 8.76
CA ARG A 99 -4.07 1.38 8.96
C ARG A 99 -5.51 1.61 9.41
N LYS A 100 -5.74 2.55 10.33
CA LYS A 100 -7.08 2.94 10.78
C LYS A 100 -7.94 3.45 9.63
N VAL A 101 -7.40 4.35 8.79
CA VAL A 101 -8.11 4.84 7.60
C VAL A 101 -8.45 3.69 6.65
N MET A 102 -7.52 2.77 6.38
CA MET A 102 -7.81 1.63 5.52
C MET A 102 -8.94 0.76 6.10
N LYS A 103 -8.91 0.45 7.41
CA LYS A 103 -9.99 -0.29 8.09
C LYS A 103 -11.35 0.41 7.91
N GLU A 104 -11.39 1.72 8.13
CA GLU A 104 -12.61 2.52 7.97
C GLU A 104 -13.12 2.51 6.52
N MET A 105 -12.22 2.66 5.55
CA MET A 105 -12.59 2.65 4.12
C MET A 105 -13.12 1.28 3.69
N ILE A 106 -12.55 0.18 4.18
CA ILE A 106 -13.02 -1.17 3.87
C ILE A 106 -14.38 -1.43 4.55
N ALA A 107 -14.55 -1.00 5.80
CA ALA A 107 -15.79 -1.20 6.53
C ALA A 107 -16.94 -0.33 6.00
N GLY A 108 -16.64 0.86 5.48
CA GLY A 108 -17.61 1.79 4.90
C GLY A 108 -17.85 1.63 3.40
N ALA A 109 -17.22 0.67 2.73
CA ALA A 109 -17.42 0.38 1.30
C ALA A 109 -18.68 -0.45 1.00
N HIS A 110 -19.66 -0.45 1.91
CA HIS A 110 -20.95 -1.14 1.78
C HIS A 110 -22.07 -0.20 1.34
#